data_AF-K0T293-F1
#
_entry.id   AF-K0T293-F1
#
_cell.length_a   1.000
_cell.length_b   1.000
_cell.length_c   1.000
_cell.angle_alpha   90.00
_cell.angle_beta   90.00
_cell.angle_gamma   90.00
#
_symmetry.space_group_name_H-M   'P 1'
#
loop_
_entity.id
_entity.type
_entity.pdbx_description
1 polymer ?
#
loop_
_entity_poly.entity_id
_entity_poly.type
_entity_poly.pdbx_seq_one_letter_code
_entity_poly.pdbx_strand_id
1 'polypeptide(L)'
;MPMMMLGVLLIVFSVAPQLASPFAQVSSIPAAPAASKTRHTWTSPTKQIFIEDTDAYGVIYNANYARCYERALSHVPREEELGGDEMILSSVEAQKYSGSPPLGGQYVIRGERLEASTNKEVWSVELTSPPVKDTPTMVHNSAQVTLSRGQPLKVVEVTSPTQAEGVHCQYKLIAYKDELDTCIPCDGVSQQEEKAEYYVSVRSAMCYFERARSTFLGGPDMLRKLQEEENLLYVVTSNSDCHVYFDTILVEGGIEGELEMKLRPGDEVTVQTMFSVRRRGMIVDCRHRLYLGDGPRRLLAKATITIMALNGTTRRPTSKLPQWLVDKFTA
;
A
#
# COMPACT_ATOMS: atom_id res chain seq x y z
N MET A 1 27.53 9.21 12.08
CA MET A 1 27.11 9.29 10.66
C MET A 1 25.71 9.86 10.64
N PRO A 2 25.43 10.97 9.91
CA PRO A 2 24.09 11.52 9.84
C PRO A 2 23.22 10.57 8.99
N MET A 3 22.17 10.04 9.60
CA MET A 3 21.14 9.24 8.93
C MET A 3 20.35 10.19 8.02
N MET A 4 20.62 10.16 6.70
CA MET A 4 19.77 10.85 5.73
C MET A 4 18.45 10.07 5.62
N MET A 5 17.46 10.46 6.41
CA MET A 5 16.06 10.14 6.14
C MET A 5 15.69 10.85 4.83
N LEU A 6 15.83 10.13 3.71
CA LEU A 6 15.44 10.61 2.40
C LEU A 6 13.91 10.57 2.33
N GLY A 7 13.26 11.60 2.87
CA GLY A 7 11.81 11.77 2.78
C GLY A 7 11.39 11.88 1.32
N VAL A 8 10.85 10.80 0.77
CA VAL A 8 10.32 10.78 -0.59
C VAL A 8 8.95 11.45 -0.57
N LEU A 9 8.80 12.47 -1.42
CA LEU A 9 7.69 13.41 -1.44
C LEU A 9 6.64 12.95 -2.43
N LEU A 10 5.68 12.11 -2.02
CA LEU A 10 4.44 11.94 -2.79
C LEU A 10 3.26 12.42 -1.95
N ILE A 11 2.80 13.60 -2.31
CA ILE A 11 1.90 14.42 -1.53
C ILE A 11 0.50 13.81 -1.56
N VAL A 12 -0.06 13.55 -0.38
CA VAL A 12 -1.51 13.49 -0.23
C VAL A 12 -1.88 14.78 0.50
N PHE A 13 -2.90 15.51 0.06
CA PHE A 13 -3.48 16.58 0.87
C PHE A 13 -4.94 16.21 1.14
N SER A 14 -5.38 16.44 2.38
CA SER A 14 -6.79 16.34 2.73
C SER A 14 -7.58 17.38 1.95
N VAL A 15 -8.41 16.94 0.99
CA VAL A 15 -9.33 17.82 0.27
C VAL A 15 -10.49 18.09 1.21
N ALA A 16 -10.67 19.34 1.66
CA ALA A 16 -11.90 19.73 2.33
C ALA A 16 -13.10 19.40 1.40
N PRO A 17 -14.14 18.70 1.87
CA PRO A 17 -15.20 18.23 1.00
C PRO A 17 -16.12 19.39 0.65
N GLN A 18 -15.88 20.06 -0.49
CA GLN A 18 -16.86 20.94 -1.13
C GLN A 18 -16.96 20.71 -2.64
N LEU A 19 -16.78 19.47 -3.07
CA LEU A 19 -17.27 19.02 -4.37
C LEU A 19 -18.00 17.71 -4.17
N ALA A 20 -19.34 17.77 -4.25
CA ALA A 20 -20.17 16.61 -4.49
C ALA A 20 -19.61 15.90 -5.73
N SER A 21 -18.99 14.75 -5.48
CA SER A 21 -18.48 13.86 -6.51
C SER A 21 -19.66 13.34 -7.33
N PRO A 22 -19.78 13.62 -8.65
CA PRO A 22 -20.71 12.92 -9.51
C PRO A 22 -20.07 11.60 -9.96
N PHE A 23 -19.68 10.76 -8.99
CA PHE A 23 -19.34 9.38 -9.29
C PHE A 23 -20.59 8.54 -9.02
N ALA A 24 -21.00 7.86 -10.07
CA ALA A 24 -22.21 7.06 -10.20
C ALA A 24 -22.51 6.22 -8.95
N GLN A 25 -23.79 6.19 -8.59
CA GLN A 25 -24.35 5.11 -7.76
C GLN A 25 -23.88 3.79 -8.33
N VAL A 26 -23.11 3.04 -7.54
CA VAL A 26 -22.78 1.66 -7.87
C VAL A 26 -24.10 0.91 -7.93
N SER A 27 -24.49 0.51 -9.14
CA SER A 27 -25.63 -0.34 -9.38
C SER A 27 -25.45 -1.62 -8.56
N SER A 28 -26.34 -1.82 -7.60
CA SER A 28 -26.38 -3.02 -6.77
C SER A 28 -26.67 -4.23 -7.65
N ILE A 29 -25.73 -5.18 -7.71
CA ILE A 29 -25.97 -6.50 -8.28
C ILE A 29 -27.02 -7.20 -7.39
N PRO A 30 -28.14 -7.71 -7.93
CA PRO A 30 -29.13 -8.42 -7.12
C PRO A 30 -28.52 -9.76 -6.67
N ALA A 31 -28.17 -9.83 -5.38
CA ALA A 31 -27.72 -11.07 -4.75
C ALA A 31 -28.93 -11.95 -4.43
N ALA A 32 -28.82 -13.25 -4.75
CA ALA A 32 -29.75 -14.27 -4.28
C ALA A 32 -29.86 -14.24 -2.74
N PRO A 33 -31.02 -14.59 -2.15
CA PRO A 33 -31.24 -14.53 -0.71
C PRO A 33 -30.37 -15.58 0.00
N ALA A 34 -29.14 -15.20 0.35
CA ALA A 34 -28.26 -15.98 1.20
C ALA A 34 -28.75 -15.87 2.65
N ALA A 35 -28.79 -17.01 3.35
CA ALA A 35 -29.06 -17.09 4.78
C ALA A 35 -28.26 -16.02 5.54
N SER A 36 -28.91 -15.30 6.46
CA SER A 36 -28.32 -14.16 7.16
C SER A 36 -27.14 -14.61 8.03
N LYS A 37 -25.95 -14.66 7.45
CA LYS A 37 -24.71 -14.78 8.20
C LYS A 37 -24.60 -13.54 9.07
N THR A 38 -24.51 -13.73 10.39
CA THR A 38 -24.28 -12.66 11.35
C THR A 38 -23.05 -11.88 10.93
N ARG A 39 -23.22 -10.61 10.57
CA ARG A 39 -22.12 -9.71 10.19
C ARG A 39 -21.34 -9.37 11.46
N HIS A 40 -20.07 -9.72 11.48
CA HIS A 40 -19.18 -9.38 12.59
C HIS A 40 -18.56 -8.01 12.33
N THR A 41 -19.01 -7.00 13.09
CA THR A 41 -18.47 -5.64 13.05
C THR A 41 -17.56 -5.40 14.24
N TRP A 42 -16.54 -4.57 14.05
CA TRP A 42 -15.56 -4.22 15.07
C TRP A 42 -15.10 -2.78 14.91
N THR A 43 -14.71 -2.14 16.00
CA THR A 43 -14.12 -0.79 16.00
C THR A 43 -12.90 -0.76 16.89
N SER A 44 -11.80 -0.23 16.38
CA SER A 44 -10.55 -0.13 17.12
C SER A 44 -10.65 0.87 18.27
N PRO A 45 -9.77 0.75 19.28
CA PRO A 45 -9.47 1.87 20.15
C PRO A 45 -9.05 3.11 19.34
N THR A 46 -9.28 4.29 19.91
CA THR A 46 -8.80 5.54 19.34
C THR A 46 -7.27 5.59 19.39
N LYS A 47 -6.66 6.00 18.28
CA LYS A 47 -5.22 6.18 18.14
C LYS A 47 -4.92 7.61 17.70
N GLN A 48 -3.75 8.11 18.07
CA GLN A 48 -3.25 9.41 17.66
C GLN A 48 -2.35 9.27 16.44
N ILE A 49 -2.35 10.28 15.56
CA ILE A 49 -1.40 10.41 14.45
C ILE A 49 -0.13 11.07 14.96
N PHE A 50 0.98 10.37 14.79
CA PHE A 50 2.30 10.86 15.18
C PHE A 50 3.10 11.33 13.96
N ILE A 51 4.24 11.98 14.18
CA ILE A 51 5.03 12.60 13.11
C ILE A 51 5.63 11.55 12.17
N GLU A 52 5.88 10.34 12.66
CA GLU A 52 6.43 9.22 11.89
C GLU A 52 5.37 8.57 10.98
N ASP A 53 4.09 8.86 11.23
CA ASP A 53 3.00 8.42 10.37
C ASP A 53 2.82 9.35 9.15
N THR A 54 3.31 10.59 9.22
CA THR A 54 3.02 11.67 8.27
C THR A 54 4.21 12.15 7.46
N ASP A 55 3.94 12.69 6.28
CA ASP A 55 4.90 13.45 5.49
C ASP A 55 5.17 14.85 6.09
N ALA A 56 6.03 15.63 5.43
CA ALA A 56 6.40 16.98 5.85
C ALA A 56 5.22 17.97 5.91
N TYR A 57 4.06 17.62 5.35
CA TYR A 57 2.84 18.42 5.36
C TYR A 57 1.83 17.96 6.41
N GLY A 58 2.19 16.97 7.23
CA GLY A 58 1.32 16.42 8.26
C GLY A 58 0.22 15.52 7.70
N VAL A 59 0.46 14.90 6.53
CA VAL A 59 -0.47 13.95 5.91
C VAL A 59 0.09 12.55 5.98
N ILE A 60 -0.74 11.58 6.36
CA ILE A 60 -0.33 10.19 6.52
C ILE A 60 0.24 9.65 5.20
N TYR A 61 1.44 9.05 5.26
CA TYR A 61 2.03 8.33 4.13
C TYR A 61 1.10 7.22 3.62
N ASN A 62 1.05 7.01 2.30
CA ASN A 62 0.16 6.01 1.70
C ASN A 62 0.32 4.61 2.31
N ALA A 63 1.57 4.20 2.53
CA ALA A 63 1.93 2.93 3.16
C ALA A 63 1.44 2.81 4.61
N ASN A 64 1.35 3.92 5.34
CA ASN A 64 1.00 3.92 6.76
C ASN A 64 -0.51 3.68 6.98
N TYR A 65 -1.39 3.90 5.99
CA TYR A 65 -2.79 3.46 6.09
C TYR A 65 -2.90 1.94 6.26
N ALA A 66 -2.11 1.16 5.50
CA ALA A 66 -2.06 -0.29 5.64
C ALA A 66 -1.58 -0.69 7.04
N ARG A 67 -0.56 0.00 7.57
CA ARG A 67 -0.05 -0.18 8.94
C ARG A 67 -1.12 0.11 10.00
N CYS A 68 -1.94 1.15 9.79
CA CYS A 68 -3.05 1.46 10.69
C CYS A 68 -4.08 0.32 10.72
N TYR A 69 -4.39 -0.29 9.57
CA TYR A 69 -5.29 -1.45 9.49
C TYR A 69 -4.70 -2.68 10.17
N GLU A 70 -3.45 -3.02 9.89
CA GLU A 70 -2.74 -4.14 10.50
C GLU A 70 -2.73 -4.04 12.04
N ARG A 71 -2.29 -2.89 12.58
CA ARG A 71 -2.28 -2.62 14.03
C ARG A 71 -3.66 -2.67 14.66
N ALA A 72 -4.70 -2.27 13.92
CA ALA A 72 -6.05 -2.35 14.45
C ALA A 72 -6.54 -3.80 14.48
N LEU A 73 -6.38 -4.53 13.39
CA LEU A 73 -6.88 -5.89 13.24
C LEU A 73 -6.12 -6.93 14.09
N SER A 74 -4.90 -6.63 14.54
CA SER A 74 -4.20 -7.45 15.55
C SER A 74 -4.90 -7.43 16.92
N HIS A 75 -5.72 -6.42 17.20
CA HIS A 75 -6.51 -6.31 18.44
C HIS A 75 -7.93 -6.89 18.33
N VAL A 76 -8.32 -7.44 17.18
CA VAL A 76 -9.63 -8.09 17.03
C VAL A 76 -9.63 -9.38 17.85
N PRO A 77 -10.59 -9.57 18.77
CA PRO A 77 -10.70 -10.82 19.52
C PRO A 77 -11.05 -11.96 18.56
N ARG A 78 -10.33 -13.07 18.67
CA ARG A 78 -10.55 -14.30 17.88
C ARG A 78 -10.85 -15.43 18.84
N GLU A 79 -11.89 -16.20 18.56
CA GLU A 79 -12.36 -17.29 19.44
C GLU A 79 -11.39 -18.49 19.46
N GLU A 80 -10.45 -18.57 18.52
CA GLU A 80 -9.48 -19.66 18.39
C GLU A 80 -8.10 -19.26 18.96
N GLU A 81 -7.89 -19.48 20.28
CA GLU A 81 -6.57 -19.49 20.93
C GLU A 81 -5.84 -20.84 20.75
N LEU A 82 -6.00 -21.51 19.61
CA LEU A 82 -5.25 -22.74 19.31
C LEU A 82 -3.89 -22.39 18.68
N GLY A 83 -3.01 -21.81 19.49
CA GLY A 83 -1.54 -21.81 19.33
C GLY A 83 -0.96 -21.76 17.91
N GLY A 84 -1.54 -20.95 17.02
CA GLY A 84 -1.29 -21.04 15.59
C GLY A 84 -1.14 -19.67 14.97
N ASP A 85 0.08 -19.41 14.50
CA ASP A 85 0.59 -18.35 13.63
C ASP A 85 -0.18 -17.02 13.60
N GLU A 86 0.56 -15.94 13.87
CA GLU A 86 0.06 -14.56 13.76
C GLU A 86 -0.53 -14.30 12.36
N MET A 87 -1.73 -13.73 12.34
CA MET A 87 -2.39 -13.29 11.11
C MET A 87 -1.73 -12.02 10.61
N ILE A 88 -1.07 -12.09 9.44
CA ILE A 88 -0.39 -10.95 8.83
C ILE A 88 -1.22 -10.33 7.72
N LEU A 89 -1.09 -9.03 7.52
CA LEU A 89 -1.76 -8.32 6.43
C LEU A 89 -1.13 -8.72 5.09
N SER A 90 -1.83 -9.55 4.32
CA SER A 90 -1.33 -10.15 3.08
C SER A 90 -1.81 -9.43 1.82
N SER A 91 -2.97 -8.77 1.87
CA SER A 91 -3.46 -7.96 0.76
C SER A 91 -4.25 -6.72 1.15
N VAL A 92 -4.20 -5.72 0.28
CA VAL A 92 -5.02 -4.52 0.32
C VAL A 92 -5.62 -4.30 -1.08
N GLU A 93 -6.95 -4.28 -1.14
CA GLU A 93 -7.74 -4.16 -2.34
C GLU A 93 -8.73 -3.00 -2.23
N ALA A 94 -9.16 -2.49 -3.39
CA ALA A 94 -10.16 -1.43 -3.51
C ALA A 94 -9.92 -0.21 -2.60
N GLN A 95 -8.65 0.11 -2.30
CA GLN A 95 -8.31 1.16 -1.36
C GLN A 95 -8.55 2.53 -1.98
N LYS A 96 -9.31 3.38 -1.28
CA LYS A 96 -9.68 4.73 -1.70
C LYS A 96 -9.25 5.74 -0.64
N TYR A 97 -8.72 6.84 -1.13
CA TYR A 97 -8.25 7.97 -0.31
C TYR A 97 -9.26 9.10 -0.45
N SER A 98 -9.86 9.53 0.67
CA SER A 98 -10.82 10.63 0.72
C SER A 98 -10.28 11.85 1.47
N GLY A 99 -9.35 11.64 2.39
CA GLY A 99 -8.68 12.68 3.16
C GLY A 99 -7.60 12.08 4.03
N SER A 100 -7.07 12.88 4.95
CA SER A 100 -6.16 12.41 5.98
C SER A 100 -6.48 13.10 7.30
N PRO A 101 -6.48 12.37 8.44
CA PRO A 101 -6.49 13.00 9.73
C PRO A 101 -5.25 13.91 9.88
N PRO A 102 -5.39 15.08 10.53
CA PRO A 102 -4.25 15.97 10.72
C PRO A 102 -3.21 15.37 11.67
N LEU A 103 -1.95 15.79 11.55
CA LEU A 103 -0.90 15.51 12.53
C LEU A 103 -1.35 15.87 13.95
N GLY A 104 -1.13 14.96 14.90
CA GLY A 104 -1.59 15.09 16.29
C GLY A 104 -3.08 14.81 16.48
N GLY A 105 -3.85 14.69 15.39
CA GLY A 105 -5.26 14.29 15.39
C GLY A 105 -5.44 12.83 15.78
N GLN A 106 -6.70 12.42 15.90
CA GLN A 106 -7.07 11.06 16.29
C GLN A 106 -7.82 10.35 15.17
N TYR A 107 -7.75 9.03 15.17
CA TYR A 107 -8.49 8.18 14.25
C TYR A 107 -8.99 6.90 14.94
N VAL A 108 -10.00 6.28 14.34
CA VAL A 108 -10.50 4.94 14.67
C VAL A 108 -10.65 4.12 13.38
N ILE A 109 -10.35 2.82 13.45
CA ILE A 109 -10.61 1.87 12.35
C ILE A 109 -11.93 1.16 12.63
N ARG A 110 -12.85 1.22 11.68
CA ARG A 110 -14.07 0.40 11.67
C ARG A 110 -13.88 -0.75 10.71
N GLY A 111 -14.26 -1.95 11.10
CA GLY A 111 -14.11 -3.15 10.29
C GLY A 111 -15.40 -3.97 10.25
N GLU A 112 -15.74 -4.50 9.08
CA GLU A 112 -16.75 -5.54 8.89
C GLU A 112 -16.06 -6.78 8.31
N ARG A 113 -16.13 -7.91 9.01
CA ARG A 113 -15.56 -9.17 8.51
C ARG A 113 -16.49 -9.75 7.45
N LEU A 114 -15.98 -9.85 6.23
CA LEU A 114 -16.69 -10.35 5.05
C LEU A 114 -16.52 -11.87 4.90
N GLU A 115 -15.31 -12.36 5.15
CA GLU A 115 -14.94 -13.77 5.03
C GLU A 115 -14.07 -14.17 6.22
N ALA A 116 -14.26 -15.38 6.73
CA ALA A 116 -13.42 -15.97 7.76
C ALA A 116 -13.24 -17.46 7.45
N SER A 117 -11.98 -17.91 7.52
CA SER A 117 -11.54 -19.29 7.41
C SER A 117 -10.33 -19.48 8.31
N THR A 118 -9.87 -20.72 8.48
CA THR A 118 -8.74 -21.05 9.36
C THR A 118 -7.46 -20.29 9.00
N ASN A 119 -7.17 -19.98 7.73
CA ASN A 119 -5.90 -19.35 7.36
C ASN A 119 -6.07 -17.98 6.69
N LYS A 120 -7.30 -17.46 6.64
CA LYS A 120 -7.62 -16.25 5.89
C LYS A 120 -8.84 -15.56 6.48
N GLU A 121 -8.72 -14.26 6.69
CA GLU A 121 -9.84 -13.37 6.99
C GLU A 121 -9.87 -12.24 5.96
N VAL A 122 -11.06 -11.87 5.50
CA VAL A 122 -11.25 -10.71 4.63
C VAL A 122 -12.14 -9.70 5.33
N TRP A 123 -11.67 -8.46 5.38
CA TRP A 123 -12.31 -7.36 6.11
C TRP A 123 -12.56 -6.18 5.18
N SER A 124 -13.74 -5.56 5.28
CA SER A 124 -13.98 -4.20 4.80
C SER A 124 -13.63 -3.24 5.91
N VAL A 125 -12.66 -2.35 5.71
CA VAL A 125 -12.15 -1.44 6.74
C VAL A 125 -12.25 0.02 6.32
N GLU A 126 -12.51 0.88 7.30
CA GLU A 126 -12.56 2.33 7.14
C GLU A 126 -11.74 3.01 8.24
N LEU A 127 -10.81 3.89 7.85
CA LEU A 127 -10.15 4.83 8.75
C LEU A 127 -11.00 6.09 8.85
N THR A 128 -11.47 6.39 10.06
CA THR A 128 -12.42 7.48 10.31
C THR A 128 -11.99 8.37 11.47
N SER A 129 -12.50 9.60 11.52
CA SER A 129 -12.40 10.43 12.73
C SER A 129 -13.17 9.79 13.89
N PRO A 130 -12.73 9.96 15.16
CA PRO A 130 -13.51 9.51 16.30
C PRO A 130 -14.92 10.10 16.27
N PRO A 131 -15.94 9.36 16.74
CA PRO A 131 -17.31 9.88 16.79
C PRO A 131 -17.38 11.08 17.74
N VAL A 132 -17.78 12.23 17.23
CA VAL A 132 -18.08 13.43 18.02
C VAL A 132 -19.59 13.63 18.00
N LYS A 133 -20.18 13.93 19.16
CA LYS A 133 -21.63 14.16 19.28
C LYS A 133 -22.07 15.22 18.27
N ASP A 134 -23.16 14.94 17.57
CA ASP A 134 -23.79 15.84 16.59
C ASP A 134 -22.92 16.21 15.36
N THR A 135 -21.78 15.54 15.16
CA THR A 135 -20.91 15.74 13.98
C THR A 135 -20.83 14.45 13.16
N PRO A 136 -21.06 14.50 11.83
CA PRO A 136 -20.92 13.32 10.99
C PRO A 136 -19.48 12.79 11.05
N THR A 137 -19.35 11.47 11.17
CA THR A 137 -18.04 10.81 11.11
C THR A 137 -17.43 11.03 9.72
N MET A 138 -16.22 11.58 9.67
CA MET A 138 -15.46 11.74 8.44
C MET A 138 -14.68 10.46 8.13
N VAL A 139 -14.82 9.95 6.90
CA VAL A 139 -14.03 8.81 6.38
C VAL A 139 -12.83 9.36 5.62
N HIS A 140 -11.63 8.93 6.02
CA HIS A 140 -10.37 9.38 5.41
C HIS A 140 -9.83 8.36 4.41
N ASN A 141 -9.94 7.07 4.73
CA ASN A 141 -9.52 5.98 3.87
C ASN A 141 -10.48 4.80 4.03
N SER A 142 -10.71 4.06 2.96
CA SER A 142 -11.42 2.78 3.01
C SER A 142 -10.71 1.76 2.14
N ALA A 143 -10.79 0.48 2.53
CA ALA A 143 -10.16 -0.61 1.81
C ALA A 143 -10.86 -1.94 2.11
N GLN A 144 -10.62 -2.93 1.26
CA GLN A 144 -10.79 -4.33 1.59
C GLN A 144 -9.41 -4.90 1.90
N VAL A 145 -9.25 -5.55 3.05
CA VAL A 145 -7.97 -6.10 3.47
C VAL A 145 -8.08 -7.59 3.74
N THR A 146 -7.04 -8.34 3.37
CA THR A 146 -6.95 -9.76 3.67
C THR A 146 -5.84 -9.98 4.69
N LEU A 147 -6.19 -10.65 5.77
CA LEU A 147 -5.23 -11.21 6.70
C LEU A 147 -5.03 -12.68 6.34
N SER A 148 -3.82 -13.19 6.46
CA SER A 148 -3.51 -14.60 6.22
C SER A 148 -2.53 -15.13 7.24
N ARG A 149 -2.59 -16.43 7.55
CA ARG A 149 -1.48 -17.13 8.20
C ARG A 149 -0.46 -17.52 7.14
N GLY A 150 0.82 -17.60 7.51
CA GLY A 150 1.86 -18.15 6.62
C GLY A 150 1.38 -19.46 6.00
N GLN A 151 1.48 -19.59 4.68
CA GLN A 151 1.07 -20.80 3.98
C GLN A 151 2.32 -21.60 3.59
N PRO A 152 2.22 -22.92 3.37
CA PRO A 152 3.34 -23.65 2.81
C PRO A 152 3.79 -23.01 1.48
N LEU A 153 5.11 -22.98 1.24
CA LEU A 153 5.71 -22.42 0.03
C LEU A 153 5.01 -22.97 -1.21
N LYS A 154 4.29 -22.12 -1.94
CA LYS A 154 3.67 -22.47 -3.22
C LYS A 154 4.54 -21.92 -4.35
N VAL A 155 5.07 -22.79 -5.19
CA VAL A 155 5.67 -22.35 -6.45
C VAL A 155 4.53 -22.03 -7.40
N VAL A 156 4.47 -20.79 -7.88
CA VAL A 156 3.52 -20.39 -8.93
C VAL A 156 4.32 -19.87 -10.11
N GLU A 157 3.98 -20.37 -11.30
CA GLU A 157 4.56 -19.87 -12.53
C GLU A 157 3.92 -18.52 -12.85
N VAL A 158 4.72 -17.44 -12.85
CA VAL A 158 4.24 -16.13 -13.29
C VAL A 158 4.53 -16.02 -14.76
N THR A 159 3.48 -15.91 -15.56
CA THR A 159 3.64 -15.48 -16.94
C THR A 159 4.24 -14.07 -16.90
N SER A 160 5.45 -13.93 -17.46
CA SER A 160 6.04 -12.61 -17.70
C SER A 160 4.98 -11.75 -18.40
N PRO A 161 4.83 -10.48 -18.01
CA PRO A 161 3.80 -9.64 -18.58
C PRO A 161 4.05 -9.59 -20.09
N THR A 162 3.11 -10.12 -20.87
CA THR A 162 3.10 -9.97 -22.33
C THR A 162 3.31 -8.49 -22.60
N GLN A 163 4.36 -8.10 -23.35
CA GLN A 163 4.79 -6.72 -23.59
C GLN A 163 3.58 -5.77 -23.62
N ALA A 164 3.26 -5.21 -22.46
CA ALA A 164 2.04 -4.45 -22.30
C ALA A 164 2.38 -3.00 -22.61
N GLU A 165 1.45 -2.30 -23.26
CA GLU A 165 1.61 -0.90 -23.60
C GLU A 165 1.92 -0.08 -22.34
N GLY A 166 3.04 0.64 -22.36
CA GLY A 166 3.44 1.54 -21.27
C GLY A 166 4.95 1.75 -21.15
N VAL A 167 5.32 2.73 -20.34
CA VAL A 167 6.72 3.00 -20.00
C VAL A 167 7.14 2.00 -18.94
N HIS A 168 8.17 1.21 -19.25
CA HIS A 168 8.73 0.23 -18.33
C HIS A 168 10.00 0.80 -17.69
N CYS A 169 10.03 0.85 -16.35
CA CYS A 169 11.24 1.20 -15.62
C CYS A 169 11.57 0.17 -14.55
N GLN A 170 12.85 0.10 -14.22
CA GLN A 170 13.38 -0.77 -13.19
C GLN A 170 14.29 0.03 -12.26
N TYR A 171 14.07 -0.09 -10.96
CA TYR A 171 14.89 0.53 -9.93
C TYR A 171 15.46 -0.53 -9.01
N LYS A 172 16.78 -0.48 -8.79
CA LYS A 172 17.47 -1.28 -7.78
C LYS A 172 17.57 -0.46 -6.51
N LEU A 173 17.14 -1.03 -5.39
CA LEU A 173 17.09 -0.39 -4.08
C LEU A 173 17.70 -1.34 -3.06
N ILE A 174 18.35 -0.78 -2.03
CA ILE A 174 18.82 -1.56 -0.89
C ILE A 174 17.70 -1.63 0.14
N ALA A 175 17.42 -2.82 0.66
CA ALA A 175 16.47 -3.02 1.72
C ALA A 175 17.07 -2.60 3.07
N TYR A 176 16.56 -1.52 3.66
CA TYR A 176 17.05 -1.05 4.95
C TYR A 176 16.30 -1.71 6.12
N LYS A 177 16.99 -1.85 7.26
CA LYS A 177 16.43 -2.53 8.45
C LYS A 177 15.16 -1.87 8.97
N ASP A 178 15.06 -0.54 8.88
CA ASP A 178 13.92 0.26 9.32
C ASP A 178 12.74 0.29 8.31
N GLU A 179 13.00 -0.09 7.06
CA GLU A 179 11.98 -0.29 6.03
C GLU A 179 11.33 -1.67 6.11
N LEU A 180 11.95 -2.63 6.80
CA LEU A 180 11.41 -3.97 7.02
C LEU A 180 10.75 -4.02 8.40
N ASP A 181 9.51 -4.51 8.44
CA ASP A 181 8.90 -4.81 9.72
C ASP A 181 9.58 -6.06 10.31
N THR A 182 10.18 -5.90 11.48
CA THR A 182 10.61 -7.02 12.31
C THR A 182 9.38 -7.53 13.05
N CYS A 183 9.10 -8.83 12.96
CA CYS A 183 8.52 -9.69 14.00
C CYS A 183 7.54 -10.71 13.41
N ILE A 184 8.00 -11.95 13.33
CA ILE A 184 7.28 -13.05 13.97
C ILE A 184 8.27 -13.58 15.01
N PRO A 185 8.11 -13.30 16.32
CA PRO A 185 8.88 -14.04 17.30
C PRO A 185 8.46 -15.50 17.16
N CYS A 186 9.33 -16.36 16.61
CA CYS A 186 9.12 -17.79 16.69
C CYS A 186 9.06 -18.15 18.18
N ASP A 187 7.87 -18.53 18.65
CA ASP A 187 7.58 -18.74 20.07
C ASP A 187 8.68 -19.56 20.75
N GLY A 188 9.29 -18.97 21.79
CA GLY A 188 10.09 -19.70 22.78
C GLY A 188 11.61 -19.48 22.77
N VAL A 189 12.22 -18.89 21.73
CA VAL A 189 13.69 -18.65 21.74
C VAL A 189 14.01 -17.25 22.23
N SER A 190 13.96 -17.08 23.54
CA SER A 190 14.54 -15.90 24.18
C SER A 190 16.05 -15.81 23.87
N GLN A 191 16.46 -14.68 23.27
CA GLN A 191 17.84 -14.14 23.24
C GLN A 191 18.84 -14.57 22.14
N GLN A 192 18.44 -15.01 20.95
CA GLN A 192 19.36 -15.00 19.79
C GLN A 192 18.82 -14.11 18.65
N GLU A 193 19.31 -12.87 18.57
CA GLU A 193 19.07 -11.93 17.45
C GLU A 193 19.48 -12.51 16.08
N GLU A 194 20.29 -13.57 16.04
CA GLU A 194 20.82 -14.16 14.80
C GLU A 194 19.78 -14.89 13.93
N LYS A 195 18.54 -15.10 14.39
CA LYS A 195 17.48 -15.76 13.63
C LYS A 195 16.20 -14.95 13.45
N ALA A 196 16.27 -13.63 13.48
CA ALA A 196 15.11 -12.83 13.09
C ALA A 196 14.79 -13.06 11.61
N GLU A 197 13.61 -13.62 11.32
CA GLU A 197 13.08 -13.70 9.97
C GLU A 197 12.43 -12.37 9.61
N TYR A 198 12.89 -11.77 8.51
CA TYR A 198 12.32 -10.54 7.98
C TYR A 198 11.37 -10.89 6.83
N TYR A 199 10.23 -10.24 6.80
CA TYR A 199 9.29 -10.34 5.69
C TYR A 199 8.98 -8.94 5.15
N VAL A 200 8.54 -8.89 3.89
CA VAL A 200 8.02 -7.66 3.30
C VAL A 200 6.57 -7.53 3.71
N SER A 201 6.28 -6.64 4.65
CA SER A 201 4.90 -6.24 4.93
C SER A 201 4.31 -5.45 3.77
N VAL A 202 2.98 -5.35 3.69
CA VAL A 202 2.32 -4.49 2.69
C VAL A 202 2.81 -3.04 2.78
N ARG A 203 3.02 -2.53 4.01
CA ARG A 203 3.60 -1.22 4.25
C ARG A 203 4.99 -1.10 3.59
N SER A 204 5.88 -2.06 3.85
CA SER A 204 7.24 -2.09 3.30
C SER A 204 7.22 -2.07 1.76
N ALA A 205 6.40 -2.93 1.14
CA ALA A 205 6.22 -2.98 -0.30
C ALA A 205 5.76 -1.63 -0.88
N MET A 206 4.75 -1.00 -0.24
CA MET A 206 4.23 0.29 -0.66
C MET A 206 5.29 1.41 -0.59
N CYS A 207 6.19 1.38 0.40
CA CYS A 207 7.32 2.32 0.48
C CYS A 207 8.25 2.18 -0.73
N TYR A 208 8.65 0.96 -1.11
CA TYR A 208 9.47 0.74 -2.31
C TYR A 208 8.78 1.22 -3.58
N PHE A 209 7.47 0.96 -3.70
CA PHE A 209 6.67 1.44 -4.83
C PHE A 209 6.61 2.96 -4.89
N GLU A 210 6.46 3.62 -3.73
CA GLU A 210 6.47 5.09 -3.64
C GLU A 210 7.80 5.70 -4.07
N ARG A 211 8.93 5.10 -3.63
CA ARG A 211 10.27 5.50 -4.08
C ARG A 211 10.40 5.38 -5.59
N ALA A 212 10.03 4.24 -6.17
CA ALA A 212 10.08 4.01 -7.61
C ALA A 212 9.26 5.03 -8.41
N ARG A 213 8.01 5.31 -8.01
CA ARG A 213 7.17 6.33 -8.68
C ARG A 213 7.77 7.72 -8.56
N SER A 214 8.24 8.08 -7.37
CA SER A 214 8.78 9.42 -7.12
C SER A 214 10.07 9.65 -7.90
N THR A 215 10.95 8.65 -7.95
CA THR A 215 12.15 8.67 -8.80
C THR A 215 11.77 8.78 -10.28
N PHE A 216 10.75 8.05 -10.74
CA PHE A 216 10.24 8.19 -12.10
C PHE A 216 9.77 9.61 -12.40
N LEU A 217 9.10 10.28 -11.46
CA LEU A 217 8.69 11.68 -11.61
C LEU A 217 9.85 12.69 -11.48
N GLY A 218 11.09 12.21 -11.33
CA GLY A 218 12.31 13.05 -11.25
C GLY A 218 12.82 13.28 -9.83
N GLY A 219 12.28 12.57 -8.84
CA GLY A 219 12.69 12.66 -7.44
C GLY A 219 12.12 13.89 -6.71
N PRO A 220 12.53 14.11 -5.45
CA PRO A 220 11.96 15.16 -4.60
C PRO A 220 12.14 16.57 -5.16
N ASP A 221 13.27 16.86 -5.80
CA ASP A 221 13.54 18.19 -6.37
C ASP A 221 12.61 18.50 -7.54
N MET A 222 12.38 17.52 -8.42
CA MET A 222 11.45 17.70 -9.55
C MET A 222 10.00 17.78 -9.08
N LEU A 223 9.63 17.01 -8.04
CA LEU A 223 8.29 17.08 -7.45
C LEU A 223 8.05 18.45 -6.79
N ARG A 224 9.06 19.02 -6.12
CA ARG A 224 9.02 20.38 -5.60
C ARG A 224 8.88 21.40 -6.73
N LYS A 225 9.67 21.26 -7.80
CA LYS A 225 9.56 22.11 -9.00
C LYS A 225 8.16 22.08 -9.60
N LEU A 226 7.58 20.89 -9.78
CA LEU A 226 6.20 20.74 -10.27
C LEU A 226 5.20 21.47 -9.38
N GLN A 227 5.38 21.43 -8.06
CA GLN A 227 4.51 22.11 -7.12
C GLN A 227 4.67 23.64 -7.13
N GLU A 228 5.91 24.13 -7.04
CA GLU A 228 6.21 25.55 -6.84
C GLU A 228 6.17 26.35 -8.15
N GLU A 229 6.74 25.80 -9.22
CA GLU A 229 6.86 26.51 -10.50
C GLU A 229 5.68 26.20 -11.44
N GLU A 230 5.24 24.94 -11.50
CA GLU A 230 4.20 24.50 -12.45
C GLU A 230 2.79 24.46 -11.83
N ASN A 231 2.66 24.76 -10.53
CA ASN A 231 1.41 24.70 -9.79
C ASN A 231 0.69 23.35 -9.99
N LEU A 232 1.45 22.25 -9.90
CA LEU A 232 1.03 20.89 -10.17
C LEU A 232 1.34 19.96 -8.99
N LEU A 233 0.41 19.09 -8.65
CA LEU A 233 0.56 18.10 -7.59
C LEU A 233 0.15 16.72 -8.09
N TYR A 234 0.93 15.69 -7.77
CA TYR A 234 0.52 14.31 -7.96
C TYR A 234 0.10 13.71 -6.62
N VAL A 235 -1.13 13.18 -6.58
CA VAL A 235 -1.69 12.52 -5.40
C VAL A 235 -2.03 11.07 -5.72
N VAL A 236 -1.93 10.17 -4.73
CA VAL A 236 -2.48 8.82 -4.85
C VAL A 236 -4.00 8.90 -4.70
N THR A 237 -4.74 8.35 -5.66
CA THR A 237 -6.21 8.30 -5.59
C THR A 237 -6.74 6.92 -5.26
N SER A 238 -6.01 5.87 -5.62
CA SER A 238 -6.39 4.50 -5.31
C SER A 238 -5.21 3.55 -5.31
N ASN A 239 -5.35 2.47 -4.55
CA ASN A 239 -4.46 1.31 -4.57
C ASN A 239 -5.32 0.05 -4.70
N SER A 240 -4.96 -0.83 -5.63
CA SER A 240 -5.68 -2.07 -5.89
C SER A 240 -4.71 -3.20 -6.20
N ASP A 241 -5.13 -4.45 -5.99
CA ASP A 241 -4.30 -5.63 -6.26
C ASP A 241 -2.95 -5.55 -5.53
N CYS A 242 -2.93 -5.00 -4.31
CA CYS A 242 -1.73 -4.95 -3.49
C CYS A 242 -1.62 -6.27 -2.72
N HIS A 243 -0.63 -7.09 -3.07
CA HIS A 243 -0.40 -8.39 -2.46
C HIS A 243 1.07 -8.54 -2.11
N VAL A 244 1.34 -9.14 -0.95
CA VAL A 244 2.67 -9.59 -0.53
C VAL A 244 2.73 -11.11 -0.52
N TYR A 245 3.87 -11.65 -0.91
CA TYR A 245 4.09 -13.08 -1.13
C TYR A 245 5.11 -13.61 -0.12
N PHE A 246 4.61 -14.04 1.03
CA PHE A 246 5.43 -14.58 2.13
C PHE A 246 6.06 -15.91 1.79
N ASP A 247 5.31 -16.76 1.08
CA ASP A 247 5.65 -18.16 0.86
C ASP A 247 5.43 -18.52 -0.61
N THR A 248 5.85 -17.66 -1.53
CA THR A 248 5.71 -17.96 -2.95
C THR A 248 7.01 -17.64 -3.64
N ILE A 249 7.70 -18.70 -4.08
CA ILE A 249 8.81 -18.54 -5.01
C ILE A 249 8.20 -18.52 -6.38
N LEU A 250 8.08 -17.30 -6.93
CA LEU A 250 7.73 -17.11 -8.32
C LEU A 250 9.04 -17.18 -9.10
N VAL A 251 9.33 -18.32 -9.73
CA VAL A 251 10.52 -18.45 -10.58
C VAL A 251 10.12 -18.10 -12.00
N GLU A 252 10.51 -16.92 -12.46
CA GLU A 252 10.52 -16.63 -13.90
C GLU A 252 11.66 -17.45 -14.54
N GLY A 253 11.33 -18.50 -15.30
CA GLY A 253 12.31 -19.27 -16.10
C GLY A 253 12.68 -20.69 -15.64
N GLY A 254 11.89 -21.33 -14.77
CA GLY A 254 11.95 -22.80 -14.58
C GLY A 254 13.18 -23.37 -13.88
N ILE A 255 13.88 -22.59 -13.04
CA ILE A 255 15.01 -23.11 -12.25
C ILE A 255 14.47 -23.86 -11.02
N GLU A 256 14.59 -25.19 -11.03
CA GLU A 256 14.34 -26.05 -9.86
C GLU A 256 15.52 -25.95 -8.88
N GLY A 257 15.27 -25.44 -7.68
CA GLY A 257 16.22 -25.45 -6.57
C GLY A 257 15.61 -24.86 -5.31
N GLU A 258 15.84 -25.49 -4.16
CA GLU A 258 15.50 -24.93 -2.83
C GLU A 258 16.39 -23.72 -2.54
N LEU A 259 16.07 -22.59 -3.15
CA LEU A 259 16.68 -21.31 -2.84
C LEU A 259 15.95 -20.73 -1.61
N GLU A 260 16.60 -20.80 -0.45
CA GLU A 260 16.19 -20.06 0.75
C GLU A 260 16.43 -18.55 0.54
N MET A 261 15.67 -17.94 -0.38
CA MET A 261 15.71 -16.52 -0.67
C MET A 261 14.87 -15.75 0.34
N LYS A 262 15.39 -15.62 1.56
CA LYS A 262 14.84 -14.73 2.60
C LYS A 262 15.39 -13.33 2.41
N LEU A 263 14.52 -12.33 2.41
CA LEU A 263 14.95 -10.93 2.39
C LEU A 263 15.63 -10.58 3.70
N ARG A 264 16.78 -9.91 3.63
CA ARG A 264 17.55 -9.43 4.77
C ARG A 264 17.87 -7.94 4.58
N PRO A 265 18.07 -7.19 5.67
CA PRO A 265 18.65 -5.86 5.57
C PRO A 265 19.99 -5.91 4.83
N GLY A 266 20.17 -4.99 3.87
CA GLY A 266 21.34 -4.93 2.98
C GLY A 266 21.16 -5.64 1.65
N ASP A 267 20.14 -6.49 1.49
CA ASP A 267 19.85 -7.13 0.21
C ASP A 267 19.41 -6.09 -0.83
N GLU A 268 19.73 -6.37 -2.09
CA GLU A 268 19.22 -5.60 -3.22
C GLU A 268 17.84 -6.13 -3.64
N VAL A 269 16.87 -5.22 -3.66
CA VAL A 269 15.54 -5.45 -4.21
C VAL A 269 15.35 -4.66 -5.49
N THR A 270 14.60 -5.24 -6.41
CA THR A 270 14.27 -4.63 -7.70
C THR A 270 12.80 -4.26 -7.73
N VAL A 271 12.48 -2.99 -7.98
CA VAL A 271 11.12 -2.55 -8.30
C VAL A 271 10.98 -2.39 -9.80
N GLN A 272 10.14 -3.21 -10.42
CA GLN A 272 9.68 -2.98 -11.78
C GLN A 272 8.36 -2.22 -11.74
N THR A 273 8.27 -1.16 -12.54
CA THR A 273 7.04 -0.38 -12.67
C THR A 273 6.69 -0.23 -14.14
N MET A 274 5.44 -0.54 -14.47
CA MET A 274 4.86 -0.22 -15.75
C MET A 274 3.85 0.92 -15.58
N PHE A 275 4.07 2.02 -16.28
CA PHE A 275 3.18 3.17 -16.27
C PHE A 275 2.21 3.10 -17.43
N SER A 276 0.92 3.14 -17.12
CA SER A 276 -0.15 3.29 -18.11
C SER A 276 -0.80 4.65 -17.92
N VAL A 277 -0.74 5.47 -18.97
CA VAL A 277 -1.17 6.86 -18.91
C VAL A 277 -2.55 7.01 -19.54
N ARG A 278 -3.46 7.68 -18.81
CA ARG A 278 -4.83 7.95 -19.24
C ARG A 278 -5.13 9.44 -19.17
N ARG A 279 -6.11 9.88 -19.97
CA ARG A 279 -6.60 11.27 -19.99
C ARG A 279 -5.48 12.32 -20.12
N ARG A 280 -4.56 12.12 -21.08
CA ARG A 280 -3.44 13.03 -21.38
C ARG A 280 -2.50 13.25 -20.17
N GLY A 281 -2.08 12.17 -19.49
CA GLY A 281 -1.16 12.26 -18.35
C GLY A 281 -1.81 12.60 -17.00
N MET A 282 -3.07 13.03 -17.01
CA MET A 282 -3.77 13.42 -15.77
C MET A 282 -3.94 12.24 -14.81
N ILE A 283 -4.16 11.04 -15.33
CA ILE A 283 -4.27 9.81 -14.53
C ILE A 283 -3.18 8.86 -14.99
N VAL A 284 -2.40 8.35 -14.04
CA VAL A 284 -1.32 7.39 -14.32
C VAL A 284 -1.51 6.18 -13.42
N ASP A 285 -1.70 5.02 -14.03
CA ASP A 285 -1.73 3.75 -13.32
C ASP A 285 -0.30 3.19 -13.29
N CYS A 286 0.20 2.93 -12.09
CA CYS A 286 1.54 2.42 -11.84
C CYS A 286 1.40 0.96 -11.40
N ARG A 287 1.67 0.02 -12.32
CA ARG A 287 1.66 -1.41 -12.01
C ARG A 287 3.05 -1.81 -11.53
N HIS A 288 3.16 -2.04 -10.24
CA HIS A 288 4.39 -2.34 -9.54
C HIS A 288 4.57 -3.83 -9.28
N ARG A 289 5.83 -4.26 -9.34
CA ARG A 289 6.30 -5.57 -8.89
C ARG A 289 7.62 -5.39 -8.15
N LEU A 290 7.71 -5.95 -6.95
CA LEU A 290 8.90 -5.96 -6.10
C LEU A 290 9.53 -7.35 -6.16
N TYR A 291 10.80 -7.41 -6.50
CA TYR A 291 11.55 -8.65 -6.66
C TYR A 291 12.78 -8.68 -5.74
N LEU A 292 13.17 -9.86 -5.30
CA LEU A 292 14.44 -10.14 -4.63
C LEU A 292 15.42 -10.81 -5.60
N GLY A 293 16.65 -10.31 -5.65
CA GLY A 293 17.76 -10.89 -6.41
C GLY A 293 17.84 -10.42 -7.88
N ASP A 294 19.03 -10.60 -8.47
CA ASP A 294 19.36 -10.22 -9.85
C ASP A 294 19.14 -11.34 -10.88
N GLY A 295 19.11 -12.61 -10.43
CA GLY A 295 18.96 -13.83 -11.25
C GLY A 295 17.52 -14.37 -11.30
N PRO A 296 17.24 -15.63 -10.89
CA PRO A 296 15.85 -16.06 -10.69
C PRO A 296 15.21 -15.13 -9.65
N ARG A 297 14.30 -14.27 -10.12
CA ARG A 297 13.74 -13.20 -9.30
C ARG A 297 12.57 -13.72 -8.52
N ARG A 298 12.67 -13.74 -7.19
CA ARG A 298 11.52 -14.01 -6.34
C ARG A 298 10.63 -12.78 -6.27
N LEU A 299 9.38 -12.87 -6.73
CA LEU A 299 8.40 -11.80 -6.51
C LEU A 299 8.03 -11.75 -5.03
N LEU A 300 8.26 -10.59 -4.42
CA LEU A 300 7.94 -10.30 -3.02
C LEU A 300 6.57 -9.64 -2.88
N ALA A 301 6.23 -8.74 -3.82
CA ALA A 301 4.97 -8.01 -3.77
C ALA A 301 4.55 -7.49 -5.16
N LYS A 302 3.26 -7.20 -5.33
CA LYS A 302 2.73 -6.44 -6.46
C LYS A 302 1.68 -5.44 -5.98
N ALA A 303 1.45 -4.39 -6.75
CA ALA A 303 0.34 -3.45 -6.55
C ALA A 303 0.04 -2.68 -7.84
N THR A 304 -1.20 -2.24 -8.00
CA THR A 304 -1.57 -1.21 -8.98
C THR A 304 -1.96 0.06 -8.25
N ILE A 305 -1.15 1.10 -8.38
CA ILE A 305 -1.34 2.38 -7.70
C ILE A 305 -1.69 3.44 -8.73
N THR A 306 -2.84 4.07 -8.59
CA THR A 306 -3.26 5.16 -9.47
C THR A 306 -2.90 6.49 -8.83
N ILE A 307 -2.17 7.32 -9.58
CA ILE A 307 -1.89 8.70 -9.22
C ILE A 307 -2.64 9.65 -10.16
N MET A 308 -2.97 10.83 -9.64
CA MET A 308 -3.67 11.87 -10.38
C MET A 308 -2.98 13.21 -10.26
N ALA A 309 -2.89 13.92 -11.38
CA ALA A 309 -2.41 15.30 -11.43
C ALA A 309 -3.53 16.27 -11.03
N LEU A 310 -3.26 17.08 -10.01
CA LEU A 310 -4.11 18.15 -9.52
C LEU A 310 -3.41 19.50 -9.71
N ASN A 311 -4.20 20.55 -9.92
CA ASN A 311 -3.69 21.92 -9.82
C ASN A 311 -3.40 22.26 -8.35
N GLY A 312 -2.20 22.78 -8.07
CA GLY A 312 -1.71 23.04 -6.71
C GLY A 312 -2.52 24.07 -5.92
N THR A 313 -3.09 25.07 -6.59
CA THR A 313 -3.93 26.10 -5.95
C THR A 313 -5.35 25.62 -5.75
N THR A 314 -6.01 25.14 -6.82
CA THR A 314 -7.44 24.82 -6.81
C THR A 314 -7.75 23.41 -6.32
N ARG A 315 -6.74 22.54 -6.27
CA ARG A 315 -6.85 21.10 -5.94
C ARG A 315 -7.79 20.32 -6.86
N ARG A 316 -8.10 20.87 -8.04
CA ARG A 316 -8.92 20.21 -9.05
C ARG A 316 -8.05 19.39 -10.01
N PRO A 317 -8.55 18.26 -10.54
CA PRO A 317 -7.85 17.52 -11.58
C PRO A 317 -7.49 18.40 -12.77
N THR A 318 -6.27 18.24 -13.30
CA THR A 318 -5.76 19.06 -14.41
C THR A 318 -5.06 18.21 -15.45
N SER A 319 -5.31 18.50 -16.73
CA SER A 319 -4.59 17.94 -17.88
C SER A 319 -3.51 18.88 -18.42
N LYS A 320 -3.30 20.04 -17.77
CA LYS A 320 -2.23 20.98 -18.12
C LYS A 320 -0.92 20.50 -17.49
N LEU A 321 -0.24 19.61 -18.20
CA LEU A 321 1.05 19.06 -17.78
C LEU A 321 2.17 19.70 -18.59
N PRO A 322 3.36 19.91 -18.00
CA PRO A 322 4.54 20.31 -18.74
C PRO A 322 4.87 19.29 -19.84
N GLN A 323 5.28 19.77 -21.02
CA GLN A 323 5.53 18.90 -22.19
C GLN A 323 6.57 17.82 -21.90
N TRP A 324 7.65 18.16 -21.19
CA TRP A 324 8.70 17.20 -20.83
C TRP A 324 8.16 16.00 -20.02
N LEU A 325 7.12 16.21 -19.21
CA LEU A 325 6.51 15.15 -18.41
C LEU A 325 5.59 14.28 -19.27
N VAL A 326 4.87 14.90 -20.22
CA VAL A 326 4.09 14.17 -21.24
C VAL A 326 5.02 13.29 -22.07
N ASP A 327 6.13 13.85 -22.55
CA ASP A 327 7.13 13.12 -23.34
C ASP A 327 7.67 11.92 -22.56
N LYS A 328 7.95 12.11 -21.27
CA LYS A 328 8.42 11.05 -20.36
C LYS A 328 7.42 9.91 -20.17
N PHE A 329 6.11 10.19 -20.27
CA PHE A 329 5.05 9.18 -20.21
C PHE A 329 4.81 8.45 -21.54
N THR A 330 5.37 8.96 -22.64
CA THR A 330 5.20 8.40 -23.99
C THR A 330 6.47 7.78 -24.57
N ALA A 331 7.62 7.98 -23.93
CA ALA A 331 8.92 7.43 -24.31
C ALA A 331 9.05 5.96 -23.93
#